data_AF-A0A0C9Q4M9-F1
#
_entry.id   AF-A0A0C9Q4M9-F1
#
_cell.length_a   1.000
_cell.length_b   1.000
_cell.length_c   1.000
_cell.angle_alpha   90.00
_cell.angle_beta   90.00
_cell.angle_gamma   90.00
#
_symmetry.space_group_name_H-M   'P 1'
#
loop_
_entity.id
_entity.type
_entity.pdbx_description
1 polymer ?
#
loop_
_entity_poly.entity_id
_entity_poly.type
_entity_poly.pdbx_seq_one_letter_code
_entity_poly.pdbx_strand_id
1 'polypeptide(L)'
;EDHLRIISMQMGGDLGEVFRRLTNAVNEIEKRIPFSHDDRLGFLTFCPTNLGTTIRASVHIKLPKLAANLAKLEEVAGKYNLQVRGTRGEHTEAEGGIYDISNKRRMGLTEYQAVKEMYDGITELIKIEKSM
;
A
#
# COMPACT_ATOMS: atom_id res chain seq x y z
N GLU A 1 -15.39 8.25 -5.52
CA GLU A 1 -13.92 8.31 -5.58
C GLU A 1 -13.47 9.70 -5.15
N ASP A 2 -12.17 9.92 -4.95
CA ASP A 2 -11.56 11.19 -4.54
C ASP A 2 -11.34 12.13 -5.74
N HIS A 3 -11.17 13.43 -5.50
CA HIS A 3 -10.91 14.41 -6.56
C HIS A 3 -9.58 14.17 -7.28
N LEU A 4 -8.53 13.75 -6.55
CA LEU A 4 -7.21 13.44 -7.09
C LEU A 4 -6.71 12.11 -6.52
N ARG A 5 -6.07 11.32 -7.39
CA ARG A 5 -5.25 10.17 -7.01
C ARG A 5 -3.87 10.33 -7.64
N ILE A 6 -2.88 10.66 -6.83
CA ILE A 6 -1.50 10.84 -7.27
C ILE A 6 -0.77 9.50 -7.13
N ILE A 7 -0.19 9.02 -8.23
CA ILE A 7 0.39 7.67 -8.31
C ILE A 7 1.85 7.77 -8.76
N SER A 8 2.73 7.04 -8.07
CA SER A 8 4.10 6.77 -8.48
C SER A 8 4.29 5.26 -8.51
N MET A 9 4.78 4.72 -9.63
CA MET A 9 4.97 3.28 -9.81
C MET A 9 6.10 3.01 -10.81
N GLN A 10 6.73 1.84 -10.69
CA GLN A 10 7.73 1.34 -11.64
C GLN A 10 7.84 -0.20 -11.54
N MET A 11 8.58 -0.81 -12.47
CA MET A 11 8.99 -2.21 -12.36
C MET A 11 10.11 -2.38 -11.32
N GLY A 12 10.16 -3.53 -10.67
CA GLY A 12 11.14 -3.83 -9.63
C GLY A 12 10.67 -3.43 -8.22
N GLY A 13 11.60 -3.43 -7.26
CA GLY A 13 11.30 -3.25 -5.83
C GLY A 13 11.95 -2.02 -5.18
N ASP A 14 12.37 -1.02 -5.96
CA ASP A 14 12.97 0.21 -5.41
C ASP A 14 11.90 1.14 -4.83
N LEU A 15 11.47 0.83 -3.61
CA LEU A 15 10.50 1.62 -2.87
C LEU A 15 11.01 3.04 -2.56
N GLY A 16 12.32 3.19 -2.38
CA GLY A 16 12.94 4.48 -2.05
C GLY A 16 12.82 5.46 -3.21
N GLU A 17 13.05 5.01 -4.44
CA GLU A 17 12.84 5.81 -5.65
C GLU A 17 11.36 6.17 -5.85
N VAL A 18 10.48 5.16 -5.79
CA VAL A 18 9.03 5.35 -5.98
C VAL A 18 8.46 6.36 -4.98
N PHE A 19 8.82 6.23 -3.70
CA PHE A 19 8.31 7.10 -2.65
C PHE A 19 8.86 8.52 -2.78
N ARG A 20 10.15 8.69 -3.09
CA ARG A 20 10.75 10.01 -3.32
C ARG A 20 10.11 10.74 -4.50
N ARG A 21 9.80 10.03 -5.58
CA ARG A 21 9.08 10.61 -6.73
C ARG A 21 7.66 11.04 -6.36
N LEU A 22 6.97 10.24 -5.53
CA LEU A 22 5.63 10.58 -5.03
C LEU A 22 5.65 11.84 -4.16
N THR A 23 6.53 11.90 -3.16
CA THR A 23 6.60 13.04 -2.23
C THR A 23 6.98 14.33 -2.96
N ASN A 24 7.93 14.28 -3.89
CA ASN A 24 8.25 15.42 -4.74
C ASN A 24 7.03 15.91 -5.54
N ALA A 25 6.27 15.01 -6.16
CA ALA A 25 5.09 15.38 -6.94
C ALA A 25 4.00 16.00 -6.05
N VAL A 26 3.69 15.40 -4.89
CA VAL A 26 2.68 15.92 -3.95
C VAL A 26 3.07 17.32 -3.48
N ASN A 27 4.33 17.52 -3.04
CA ASN A 27 4.82 18.81 -2.57
C ASN A 27 4.73 19.91 -3.63
N GLU A 28 4.95 19.60 -4.91
CA GLU A 28 4.80 20.59 -5.99
C GLU A 28 3.34 20.89 -6.33
N ILE A 29 2.45 19.90 -6.24
CA ILE A 29 1.02 20.08 -6.51
C ILE A 29 0.36 20.91 -5.40
N GLU A 30 0.69 20.64 -4.14
CA GLU A 30 0.13 21.35 -2.97
C GLU A 30 0.42 22.86 -2.98
N LYS A 31 1.52 23.28 -3.62
CA LYS A 31 1.82 24.72 -3.80
C LYS A 31 0.80 25.45 -4.68
N ARG A 32 0.04 24.71 -5.49
CA ARG A 32 -0.90 25.27 -6.49
C ARG A 32 -2.35 24.94 -6.17
N ILE A 33 -2.60 23.81 -5.52
CA ILE A 33 -3.94 23.32 -5.22
C ILE A 33 -4.03 23.08 -3.70
N PRO A 34 -4.84 23.86 -2.97
CA PRO A 34 -5.04 23.61 -1.55
C PRO A 34 -5.83 22.32 -1.36
N PHE A 35 -5.28 21.38 -0.59
CA PHE A 35 -5.97 20.15 -0.21
C PHE A 35 -6.78 20.33 1.07
N SER A 36 -7.90 19.61 1.16
CA SER A 36 -8.74 19.60 2.36
C SER A 36 -8.09 18.76 3.46
N HIS A 37 -7.80 19.39 4.59
CA HIS A 37 -7.20 18.76 5.77
C HIS A 37 -8.02 19.09 7.02
N ASP A 38 -8.15 18.12 7.92
CA ASP A 38 -8.79 18.23 9.23
C ASP A 38 -7.80 17.82 10.34
N ASP A 39 -7.81 18.55 11.46
CA ASP A 39 -6.83 18.35 12.55
C ASP A 39 -6.88 16.94 13.16
N ARG A 40 -8.05 16.29 13.15
CA ARG A 40 -8.24 14.94 13.68
C ARG A 40 -8.11 13.89 12.58
N LEU A 41 -8.68 14.16 11.40
CA LEU A 41 -8.83 13.16 10.35
C LEU A 41 -7.70 13.16 9.32
N GLY A 42 -6.82 14.17 9.33
CA GLY A 42 -5.78 14.36 8.32
C GLY A 42 -6.37 14.81 6.99
N PHE A 43 -5.79 14.36 5.87
CA PHE A 43 -6.33 14.65 4.56
C PHE A 43 -7.69 13.97 4.36
N LEU A 44 -8.65 14.76 3.88
CA LEU A 44 -10.02 14.32 3.69
C LEU A 44 -10.20 13.60 2.36
N THR A 45 -10.89 12.46 2.43
CA THR A 45 -11.19 11.59 1.29
C THR A 45 -12.65 11.16 1.33
N PHE A 46 -13.20 10.77 0.19
CA PHE A 46 -14.58 10.29 0.07
C PHE A 46 -14.83 9.02 0.91
N CYS A 47 -13.89 8.07 0.88
CA CYS A 47 -14.00 6.83 1.63
C CYS A 47 -13.29 6.96 2.99
N PRO A 48 -13.93 6.61 4.12
CA PRO A 48 -13.32 6.68 5.45
C PRO A 48 -12.01 5.89 5.59
N THR A 49 -11.83 4.84 4.79
CA THR A 49 -10.62 4.00 4.81
C THR A 49 -9.39 4.68 4.21
N ASN A 50 -9.58 5.79 3.47
CA ASN A 50 -8.51 6.55 2.84
C ASN A 50 -8.10 7.80 3.64
N LEU A 51 -8.73 8.08 4.79
CA LEU A 51 -8.40 9.26 5.59
C LEU A 51 -7.00 9.16 6.24
N GLY A 52 -6.48 10.29 6.72
CA GLY A 52 -5.17 10.41 7.37
C GLY A 52 -4.08 10.71 6.36
N THR A 53 -3.13 9.78 6.22
CA THR A 53 -2.02 9.87 5.25
C THR A 53 -2.48 9.71 3.80
N THR A 54 -3.65 9.06 3.59
CA THR A 54 -4.15 8.61 2.28
C THR A 54 -3.29 7.58 1.54
N ILE A 55 -2.08 7.30 2.03
CA ILE A 55 -1.09 6.45 1.37
C ILE A 55 -1.53 4.99 1.32
N ARG A 56 -1.52 4.45 0.10
CA ARG A 56 -1.47 3.02 -0.17
C ARG A 56 -0.17 2.69 -0.88
N ALA A 57 0.82 2.27 -0.13
CA ALA A 57 2.02 1.67 -0.68
C ALA A 57 1.71 0.20 -0.98
N SER A 58 2.05 -0.29 -2.17
CA SER A 58 1.79 -1.68 -2.54
C SER A 58 2.84 -2.25 -3.50
N VAL A 59 2.85 -3.57 -3.59
CA VAL A 59 3.65 -4.31 -4.57
C VAL A 59 2.78 -5.35 -5.28
N HIS A 60 3.07 -5.57 -6.56
CA HIS A 60 2.65 -6.79 -7.26
C HIS A 60 3.71 -7.86 -7.03
N ILE A 61 3.36 -8.91 -6.29
CA ILE A 61 4.31 -9.92 -5.84
C ILE A 61 3.77 -11.34 -6.08
N LYS A 62 4.69 -12.26 -6.38
CA LYS A 62 4.43 -13.70 -6.42
C LYS A 62 5.03 -14.35 -5.17
N LEU A 63 4.20 -15.08 -4.45
CA LEU A 63 4.59 -15.87 -3.27
C LEU A 63 4.02 -17.29 -3.44
N PRO A 64 4.51 -18.07 -4.42
CA PRO A 64 3.84 -19.30 -4.86
C PRO A 64 3.64 -20.34 -3.74
N LYS A 65 4.54 -20.44 -2.76
CA LYS A 65 4.38 -21.40 -1.65
C LYS A 65 3.37 -20.89 -0.62
N LEU A 66 3.45 -19.62 -0.24
CA LEU A 66 2.53 -19.02 0.73
C LEU A 66 1.11 -18.85 0.15
N ALA A 67 1.01 -18.49 -1.12
CA ALA A 67 -0.25 -18.32 -1.85
C ALA A 67 -0.92 -19.64 -2.24
N ALA A 68 -0.25 -20.79 -2.10
CA ALA A 68 -0.89 -22.11 -2.24
C ALA A 68 -2.06 -22.29 -1.26
N ASN A 69 -2.07 -21.54 -0.15
CA ASN A 69 -3.21 -21.39 0.74
C ASN A 69 -3.50 -19.90 0.95
N LEU A 70 -4.48 -19.36 0.23
CA LEU A 70 -4.83 -17.95 0.30
C LEU A 70 -5.20 -17.49 1.72
N ALA A 71 -5.95 -18.31 2.46
CA ALA A 71 -6.29 -17.99 3.85
C ALA A 71 -5.04 -17.87 4.73
N LYS A 72 -4.00 -18.66 4.45
CA LYS A 72 -2.71 -18.54 5.15
C LYS A 72 -1.96 -17.28 4.76
N LEU A 73 -1.94 -16.93 3.47
CA LEU A 73 -1.36 -15.67 2.99
C LEU A 73 -2.03 -14.47 3.66
N GLU A 74 -3.36 -14.43 3.71
CA GLU A 74 -4.13 -13.37 4.37
C GLU A 74 -3.90 -13.33 5.88
N GLU A 75 -3.85 -14.49 6.55
CA GLU A 75 -3.55 -14.58 7.99
C GLU A 75 -2.16 -13.99 8.30
N VAL A 76 -1.14 -14.35 7.53
CA VAL A 76 0.23 -13.87 7.75
C VAL A 76 0.32 -12.38 7.40
N ALA A 77 -0.21 -11.95 6.26
CA ALA A 77 -0.24 -10.53 5.87
C ALA A 77 -0.95 -9.67 6.91
N GLY A 78 -2.05 -10.16 7.49
CA GLY A 78 -2.80 -9.47 8.54
C GLY A 78 -1.99 -9.19 9.81
N LYS A 79 -1.03 -10.05 10.17
CA LYS A 79 -0.13 -9.84 11.32
C LYS A 79 0.80 -8.63 11.14
N TYR A 80 1.02 -8.22 9.90
CA TYR A 80 1.86 -7.07 9.54
C TYR A 80 1.04 -5.86 9.09
N ASN A 81 -0.25 -5.80 9.44
CA ASN A 81 -1.17 -4.73 9.01
C ASN A 81 -1.26 -4.59 7.48
N LEU A 82 -1.09 -5.68 6.73
CA LEU A 82 -1.22 -5.68 5.28
C LEU A 82 -2.62 -6.12 4.84
N GLN A 83 -2.97 -5.75 3.62
CA GLN A 83 -4.16 -6.21 2.91
C GLN A 83 -3.74 -6.87 1.60
N VAL A 84 -4.34 -8.03 1.30
CA VAL A 84 -4.14 -8.78 0.06
C VAL A 84 -5.31 -8.48 -0.88
N ARG A 85 -5.02 -8.23 -2.16
CA ARG A 85 -5.99 -8.01 -3.24
C ARG A 85 -5.55 -8.79 -4.49
N GLY A 86 -6.49 -9.04 -5.40
CA GLY A 86 -6.18 -9.57 -6.72
C GLY A 86 -5.43 -8.57 -7.60
N THR A 87 -4.98 -9.03 -8.77
CA THR A 87 -4.05 -8.28 -9.62
C THR A 87 -4.65 -6.99 -10.19
N ARG A 88 -5.98 -6.91 -10.30
CA ARG A 88 -6.69 -5.72 -10.78
C ARG A 88 -7.27 -4.85 -9.66
N GLY A 89 -6.92 -5.12 -8.40
CA GLY A 89 -7.34 -4.35 -7.24
C GLY A 89 -8.43 -5.01 -6.40
N GLU A 90 -9.23 -4.19 -5.71
CA GLU A 90 -10.28 -4.67 -4.79
C GLU A 90 -11.29 -5.57 -5.52
N HIS A 91 -11.68 -6.67 -4.85
CA HIS A 91 -12.67 -7.63 -5.35
C HIS A 91 -12.30 -8.38 -6.65
N THR A 92 -11.03 -8.38 -7.03
CA THR A 92 -10.54 -9.14 -8.20
C THR A 92 -9.78 -10.38 -7.78
N GLU A 93 -9.73 -11.39 -8.65
CA GLU A 93 -8.90 -12.58 -8.45
C GLU A 93 -7.42 -12.30 -8.81
N ALA A 94 -6.53 -13.16 -8.33
CA ALA A 94 -5.13 -13.12 -8.71
C ALA A 94 -4.92 -13.73 -10.11
N GLU A 95 -4.33 -12.97 -11.03
CA GLU A 95 -3.92 -13.44 -12.35
C GLU A 95 -2.48 -13.94 -12.30
N GLY A 96 -2.25 -15.21 -12.68
CA GLY A 96 -0.90 -15.78 -12.75
C GLY A 96 -0.15 -15.86 -11.41
N GLY A 97 -0.89 -15.94 -10.29
CA GLY A 97 -0.34 -16.00 -8.94
C GLY A 97 0.24 -14.67 -8.44
N ILE A 98 -0.14 -13.55 -9.06
CA ILE A 98 0.29 -12.20 -8.68
C ILE A 98 -0.75 -11.57 -7.77
N TYR A 99 -0.31 -11.15 -6.58
CA TYR A 99 -1.15 -10.46 -5.60
C TYR A 99 -0.71 -9.01 -5.47
N ASP A 100 -1.68 -8.12 -5.28
CA ASP A 100 -1.46 -6.75 -4.84
C ASP A 100 -1.53 -6.71 -3.31
N ILE A 101 -0.38 -6.50 -2.67
CA ILE A 101 -0.26 -6.47 -1.21
C ILE A 101 0.15 -5.07 -0.76
N SER A 102 -0.63 -4.48 0.14
CA SER A 102 -0.46 -3.08 0.58
C SER A 102 -0.61 -2.88 2.08
N ASN A 103 -0.13 -1.77 2.63
CA ASN A 103 -0.52 -1.36 3.99
C ASN A 103 -2.04 -1.17 4.08
N LYS A 104 -2.65 -1.71 5.13
CA LYS A 104 -4.09 -1.59 5.41
C LYS A 104 -4.42 -0.29 6.12
N ARG A 105 -3.54 0.14 7.04
CA ARG A 105 -3.73 1.34 7.87
C ARG A 105 -3.30 2.59 7.11
N ARG A 106 -4.08 3.66 7.27
CA ARG A 106 -3.79 4.98 6.67
C ARG A 106 -3.99 6.16 7.63
N MET A 107 -4.73 5.95 8.72
CA MET A 107 -4.97 6.93 9.78
C MET A 107 -4.31 6.50 11.09
N GLY A 108 -3.86 7.48 11.88
CA GLY A 108 -3.20 7.25 13.17
C GLY A 108 -1.74 6.80 13.04
N LEU A 109 -1.11 7.16 11.92
CA LEU A 109 0.30 6.94 11.61
C LEU A 109 0.75 8.01 10.61
N THR A 110 2.06 8.24 10.51
CA THR A 110 2.65 9.14 9.51
C THR A 110 2.81 8.44 8.16
N GLU A 111 3.04 9.21 7.10
CA GLU A 111 3.31 8.73 5.74
C GLU A 111 4.47 7.75 5.72
N TYR A 112 5.56 8.09 6.43
CA TYR A 112 6.71 7.23 6.60
C TYR A 112 6.34 5.90 7.29
N GLN A 113 5.55 5.95 8.36
CA GLN A 113 5.12 4.74 9.06
C GLN A 113 4.24 3.85 8.17
N ALA A 114 3.34 4.42 7.37
CA ALA A 114 2.50 3.66 6.44
C ALA A 114 3.34 2.92 5.38
N VAL A 115 4.32 3.60 4.79
CA VAL A 115 5.26 3.00 3.82
C VAL A 115 6.14 1.95 4.49
N LYS A 116 6.62 2.23 5.72
CA LYS A 116 7.45 1.30 6.49
C LYS A 116 6.70 0.03 6.88
N GLU A 117 5.44 0.14 7.31
CA GLU A 117 4.58 -1.03 7.58
C GLU A 117 4.48 -1.93 6.34
N MET A 118 4.28 -1.35 5.15
CA MET A 118 4.30 -2.12 3.90
C MET A 118 5.65 -2.80 3.67
N TYR A 119 6.75 -2.03 3.74
CA TYR A 119 8.10 -2.54 3.49
C TYR A 119 8.47 -3.69 4.43
N ASP A 120 8.27 -3.51 5.74
CA ASP A 120 8.60 -4.49 6.75
C ASP A 120 7.78 -5.76 6.53
N GLY A 121 6.46 -5.63 6.33
CA GLY A 121 5.57 -6.76 6.12
C GLY A 121 5.88 -7.54 4.84
N ILE A 122 6.14 -6.86 3.71
CA ILE A 122 6.57 -7.53 2.47
C ILE A 122 7.90 -8.25 2.65
N THR A 123 8.85 -7.63 3.36
CA THR A 123 10.15 -8.25 3.64
C THR A 123 9.98 -9.55 4.44
N GLU A 124 9.10 -9.57 5.44
CA GLU A 124 8.80 -10.77 6.21
C GLU A 124 8.06 -11.84 5.39
N LEU A 125 7.09 -11.45 4.55
CA LEU A 125 6.42 -12.39 3.64
C LEU A 125 7.42 -13.08 2.69
N ILE A 126 8.38 -12.33 2.15
CA ILE A 126 9.45 -12.87 1.30
C ILE A 126 10.35 -13.84 2.09
N LYS A 127 10.66 -13.52 3.36
CA LYS A 127 11.46 -14.43 4.21
C LYS A 127 10.72 -15.74 4.48
N ILE A 128 9.42 -15.66 4.81
CA ILE A 128 8.56 -16.84 5.03
C ILE A 128 8.52 -17.70 3.77
N GLU A 129 8.23 -17.11 2.61
CA GLU A 129 8.22 -17.78 1.30
C GLU A 129 9.54 -18.53 1.00
N LYS A 130 10.68 -17.94 1.35
CA LYS A 130 11.99 -18.58 1.16
C LYS A 130 12.24 -19.75 2.12
N SER A 131 11.60 -19.77 3.29
CA SER A 131 11.78 -20.79 4.32
C SER A 131 10.84 -21.99 4.19
N MET A 132 9.75 -21.84 3.44
CA MET A 132 8.83 -22.94 3.07
C MET A 132 9.43 -23.84 1.99
#